data_AF-A0A956P6I3-F1
#
_entry.id   AF-A0A956P6I3-F1
#
_cell.length_a   1.000
_cell.length_b   1.000
_cell.length_c   1.000
_cell.angle_alpha   90.00
_cell.angle_beta   90.00
_cell.angle_gamma   90.00
#
_symmetry.space_group_name_H-M   'P 1'
#
loop_
_entity.id
_entity.type
_entity.pdbx_description
1 polymer ?
#
loop_
_entity_poly.entity_id
_entity_poly.type
_entity_poly.pdbx_seq_one_letter_code
_entity_poly.pdbx_strand_id
1 'polypeptide(L)'
;GAEVVDWIIAQGWSNGRVGATGVSYDGTAAEFLGTCKHPAVRAVAPRFSLFDVYPDIAFPGGVHLTWFTENWARSNAAIDSGGRAGLMGRIAQALSHGVRAVDGAPPEALAQAVADHAANANVHAEALAL
;
A
#
# COMPACT_ATOMS: atom_id res chain seq x y z
N GLY A 1 -6.65 7.61 4.82
CA GLY A 1 -6.13 7.65 6.21
C GLY A 1 -7.23 8.02 7.19
N ALA A 2 -7.58 9.31 7.25
CA ALA A 2 -8.64 9.83 8.12
C ALA A 2 -9.99 9.10 7.97
N GLU A 3 -10.48 8.90 6.75
CA GLU A 3 -11.75 8.21 6.49
C GLU A 3 -11.81 6.78 7.08
N VAL A 4 -10.69 6.06 7.05
CA VAL A 4 -10.59 4.72 7.66
C VAL A 4 -10.67 4.84 9.19
N VAL A 5 -10.08 5.88 9.77
CA VAL A 5 -10.20 6.16 11.21
C VAL A 5 -11.64 6.53 11.59
N ASP A 6 -12.30 7.39 10.82
CA ASP A 6 -13.72 7.72 11.01
C ASP A 6 -14.59 6.46 10.99
N TRP A 7 -14.35 5.59 10.01
CA TRP A 7 -15.04 4.30 9.94
C TRP A 7 -14.76 3.45 11.18
N ILE A 8 -13.50 3.32 11.62
CA ILE A 8 -13.12 2.53 12.80
C ILE A 8 -13.83 3.05 14.06
N ILE A 9 -13.85 4.36 14.30
CA ILE A 9 -14.41 4.93 15.54
C ILE A 9 -15.95 4.93 15.55
N ALA A 10 -16.60 4.79 14.40
CA ALA A 10 -18.05 4.63 14.31
C ALA A 10 -18.53 3.23 14.72
N GLN A 11 -17.63 2.26 14.86
CA GLN A 11 -18.03 0.88 15.17
C GLN A 11 -18.26 0.69 16.68
N GLY A 12 -19.28 -0.10 17.04
CA GLY A 12 -19.63 -0.36 18.44
C GLY A 12 -18.58 -1.12 19.26
N TRP A 13 -17.61 -1.76 18.58
CA TRP A 13 -16.46 -2.43 19.22
C TRP A 13 -15.26 -1.49 19.44
N SER A 14 -15.30 -0.27 18.93
CA SER A 14 -14.22 0.70 19.06
C SER A 14 -14.38 1.55 20.31
N ASN A 15 -13.27 1.80 21.02
CA ASN A 15 -13.24 2.72 22.15
C ASN A 15 -12.89 4.16 21.74
N GLY A 16 -12.92 4.47 20.44
CA GLY A 16 -12.65 5.80 19.88
C GLY A 16 -11.17 6.20 19.86
N ARG A 17 -10.24 5.27 20.14
CA ARG A 17 -8.80 5.52 20.13
C ARG A 17 -8.12 4.60 19.11
N VAL A 18 -7.47 5.20 18.12
CA VAL A 18 -6.80 4.46 17.04
C VAL A 18 -5.29 4.62 17.16
N GLY A 19 -4.57 3.53 16.91
CA GLY A 19 -3.14 3.53 16.68
C GLY A 19 -2.79 2.77 15.41
N ALA A 20 -1.66 3.10 14.79
CA ALA A 20 -1.18 2.40 13.59
C ALA A 20 0.27 1.95 13.74
N THR A 21 0.60 0.82 13.15
CA THR A 21 1.95 0.27 13.05
C THR A 21 2.05 -0.55 11.77
N GLY A 22 3.26 -0.83 11.32
CA GLY A 22 3.52 -1.60 10.11
C GLY A 22 5.01 -1.76 9.86
N VAL A 23 5.35 -2.41 8.76
CA VAL A 23 6.72 -2.51 8.23
C VAL A 23 6.69 -2.11 6.76
N SER A 24 7.72 -1.42 6.27
CA SER A 24 7.85 -1.09 4.84
C SER A 24 6.66 -0.22 4.38
N TYR A 25 5.87 -0.67 3.40
CA TYR A 25 4.72 0.08 2.90
C TYR A 25 3.67 0.36 3.99
N ASP A 26 3.36 -0.62 4.85
CA ASP A 26 2.45 -0.42 5.98
C ASP A 26 3.04 0.52 7.05
N GLY A 27 4.36 0.51 7.18
CA GLY A 27 5.08 1.47 8.03
C GLY A 27 4.90 2.90 7.50
N THR A 28 5.02 3.07 6.19
CA THR A 28 4.83 4.35 5.51
C THR A 28 3.38 4.82 5.57
N ALA A 29 2.42 3.92 5.40
CA ALA A 29 1.00 4.22 5.58
C ALA A 29 0.70 4.65 7.03
N ALA A 30 1.31 4.02 8.04
CA ALA A 30 1.19 4.41 9.43
C ALA A 30 1.81 5.80 9.69
N GLU A 31 2.95 6.12 9.07
CA GLU A 31 3.56 7.44 9.12
C GLU A 31 2.65 8.52 8.51
N PHE A 32 2.11 8.28 7.31
CA PHE A 32 1.15 9.18 6.67
C PHE A 32 -0.16 9.32 7.46
N LEU A 33 -0.60 8.29 8.17
CA LEU A 33 -1.76 8.45 9.05
C LEU A 33 -1.52 9.50 10.14
N GLY A 34 -0.30 9.59 10.66
CA GLY A 34 0.10 10.62 11.61
C GLY A 34 -0.04 12.05 11.05
N THR A 35 0.17 12.23 9.75
CA THR A 35 0.08 13.54 9.09
C THR A 35 -1.37 13.99 8.87
N CYS A 36 -2.34 13.07 8.86
CA CYS A 36 -3.76 13.40 8.79
C CYS A 36 -4.27 14.19 10.02
N LYS A 37 -3.53 14.21 11.14
CA LYS A 37 -3.88 14.93 12.38
C LYS A 37 -5.30 14.62 12.91
N HIS A 38 -5.77 13.40 12.66
CA HIS A 38 -7.09 12.99 13.10
C HIS A 38 -7.13 12.85 14.64
N PRO A 39 -8.09 13.46 15.36
CA PRO A 39 -8.06 13.54 16.84
C PRO A 39 -8.19 12.19 17.55
N ALA A 40 -8.77 11.19 16.88
CA ALA A 40 -8.84 9.82 17.40
C ALA A 40 -7.50 9.06 17.30
N VAL A 41 -6.55 9.50 16.47
CA VAL A 41 -5.24 8.85 16.33
C VAL A 41 -4.37 9.25 17.51
N ARG A 42 -4.02 8.28 18.35
CA ARG A 42 -3.27 8.51 19.59
C ARG A 42 -1.80 8.15 19.51
N ALA A 43 -1.42 7.28 18.58
CA ALA A 43 -0.04 6.88 18.37
C ALA A 43 0.15 6.27 16.98
N VAL A 44 1.33 6.47 16.41
CA VAL A 44 1.82 5.72 15.25
C VAL A 44 3.21 5.17 15.58
N ALA A 45 3.47 3.93 15.19
CA ALA A 45 4.74 3.25 15.39
C ALA A 45 5.21 2.65 14.06
N PRO A 46 5.68 3.48 13.11
CA PRO A 46 6.17 3.02 11.82
C PRO A 46 7.52 2.32 11.96
N ARG A 47 7.76 1.27 11.17
CA ARG A 47 9.06 0.58 11.09
C ARG A 47 9.50 0.51 9.64
N PHE A 48 10.76 0.89 9.37
CA PHE A 48 11.31 0.91 8.01
C PHE A 48 10.41 1.69 7.02
N SER A 49 9.99 2.90 7.41
CA SER A 49 9.18 3.78 6.58
C SER A 49 9.98 4.32 5.40
N LEU A 50 9.31 4.53 4.26
CA LEU A 50 9.85 5.12 3.05
C LEU A 50 9.68 6.66 3.11
N PHE A 51 10.32 7.31 4.09
CA PHE A 51 10.11 8.74 4.39
C PHE A 51 10.46 9.65 3.21
N ASP A 52 11.64 9.47 2.60
CA ASP A 52 12.01 10.13 1.34
C ASP A 52 12.31 9.09 0.27
N VAL A 53 11.28 8.73 -0.50
CA VAL A 53 11.34 7.64 -1.48
C VAL A 53 12.40 7.88 -2.56
N TYR A 54 12.72 9.14 -2.89
CA TYR A 54 13.69 9.43 -3.94
C TYR A 54 15.13 9.08 -3.52
N PRO A 55 15.77 9.75 -2.55
CA PRO A 55 17.15 9.49 -2.20
C PRO A 55 17.34 8.23 -1.34
N ASP A 56 16.31 7.72 -0.64
CA ASP A 56 16.49 6.56 0.23
C ASP A 56 16.28 5.23 -0.52
N ILE A 57 15.50 5.24 -1.60
CA ILE A 57 15.00 4.02 -2.25
C ILE A 57 15.22 4.02 -3.75
N ALA A 58 14.66 4.99 -4.48
CA ALA A 58 14.70 4.99 -5.94
C ALA A 58 16.09 5.36 -6.48
N PHE A 59 16.74 6.36 -5.88
CA PHE A 59 18.04 6.90 -6.28
C PHE A 59 19.01 7.09 -5.09
N PRO A 60 19.43 6.02 -4.38
CA PRO A 60 20.44 6.12 -3.34
C PRO A 60 21.73 6.76 -3.86
N GLY A 61 22.08 7.93 -3.31
CA GLY A 61 23.23 8.72 -3.77
C GLY A 61 23.11 9.22 -5.21
N GLY A 62 21.90 9.34 -5.75
CA GLY A 62 21.64 9.75 -7.13
C GLY A 62 21.73 8.63 -8.17
N VAL A 63 22.01 7.39 -7.77
CA VAL A 63 22.11 6.24 -8.69
C VAL A 63 20.81 5.45 -8.64
N HIS A 64 20.19 5.25 -9.81
CA HIS A 64 18.92 4.51 -9.91
C HIS A 64 19.07 3.05 -9.43
N LEU A 65 18.37 2.70 -8.35
CA LEU A 65 18.23 1.32 -7.88
C LEU A 65 17.17 0.59 -8.73
N THR A 66 17.53 0.28 -9.98
CA THR A 66 16.64 -0.32 -10.99
C THR A 66 15.96 -1.59 -10.47
N TRP A 67 16.72 -2.47 -9.81
CA TRP A 67 16.18 -3.71 -9.24
C TRP A 67 14.96 -3.46 -8.34
N PHE A 68 15.00 -2.46 -7.46
CA PHE A 68 13.87 -2.18 -6.56
C PHE A 68 12.66 -1.70 -7.35
N THR A 69 12.84 -0.65 -8.15
CA THR A 69 11.73 -0.02 -8.89
C THR A 69 11.08 -1.00 -9.87
N GLU A 70 11.85 -1.83 -10.58
CA GLU A 70 11.32 -2.86 -11.46
C GLU A 70 10.52 -3.94 -10.72
N ASN A 71 11.06 -4.48 -9.62
CA ASN A 71 10.39 -5.54 -8.87
C ASN A 71 9.11 -5.04 -8.19
N TRP A 72 9.13 -3.79 -7.70
CA TRP A 72 7.94 -3.14 -7.15
C TRP A 72 6.89 -2.92 -8.24
N ALA A 73 7.27 -2.36 -9.40
CA ALA A 73 6.36 -2.16 -10.52
C ALA A 73 5.73 -3.48 -11.01
N ARG A 74 6.53 -4.55 -11.13
CA ARG A 74 6.00 -5.89 -11.48
C ARG A 74 5.01 -6.41 -10.45
N SER A 75 5.26 -6.19 -9.16
CA SER A 75 4.38 -6.65 -8.09
C SER A 75 3.08 -5.86 -8.04
N ASN A 76 3.15 -4.54 -8.23
CA ASN A 76 1.97 -3.67 -8.35
C ASN A 76 1.10 -4.08 -9.53
N ALA A 77 1.68 -4.24 -10.72
CA ALA A 77 0.93 -4.67 -11.90
C ALA A 77 0.24 -6.03 -11.69
N ALA A 78 0.90 -6.96 -10.97
CA ALA A 78 0.32 -8.25 -10.65
C ALA A 78 -0.90 -8.13 -9.72
N ILE A 79 -0.87 -7.27 -8.70
CA ILE A 79 -2.04 -7.10 -7.80
C ILE A 79 -3.12 -6.20 -8.40
N ASP A 80 -2.75 -5.20 -9.20
CA ASP A 80 -3.67 -4.27 -9.86
C ASP A 80 -4.59 -5.01 -10.84
N SER A 81 -4.05 -6.04 -11.51
CA SER A 81 -4.79 -6.94 -12.39
C SER A 81 -5.56 -8.06 -11.66
N GLY A 82 -5.63 -8.02 -10.32
CA GLY A 82 -6.29 -9.04 -9.49
C GLY A 82 -5.46 -10.31 -9.26
N GLY A 83 -4.21 -10.34 -9.73
CA GLY A 83 -3.26 -11.43 -9.55
C GLY A 83 -2.55 -11.42 -8.20
N ARG A 84 -1.39 -12.09 -8.14
CA ARG A 84 -0.64 -12.35 -6.90
C ARG A 84 0.71 -11.63 -6.92
N ALA A 85 1.01 -10.86 -5.88
CA ALA A 85 2.29 -10.15 -5.74
C ALA A 85 3.48 -11.13 -5.78
N GLY A 86 4.51 -10.78 -6.55
CA GLY A 86 5.70 -11.63 -6.76
C GLY A 86 6.90 -11.28 -5.87
N LEU A 87 6.86 -10.17 -5.13
CA LEU A 87 8.01 -9.59 -4.44
C LEU A 87 8.66 -10.51 -3.39
N MET A 88 7.89 -11.46 -2.83
CA MET A 88 8.33 -12.33 -1.72
C MET A 88 8.75 -13.75 -2.19
N GLY A 89 8.97 -13.93 -3.49
CA GLY A 89 9.40 -15.20 -4.07
C GLY A 89 8.26 -16.22 -4.27
N ARG A 90 8.58 -17.34 -4.93
CA ARG A 90 7.60 -18.32 -5.44
C ARG A 90 6.74 -18.95 -4.35
N ILE A 91 7.29 -19.16 -3.16
CA ILE A 91 6.57 -19.78 -2.02
C ILE A 91 5.49 -18.83 -1.49
N ALA A 92 5.84 -17.57 -1.23
CA ALA A 92 4.88 -16.58 -0.76
C ALA A 92 3.79 -16.32 -1.82
N GLN A 93 4.17 -16.28 -3.10
CA GLN A 93 3.22 -16.14 -4.20
C GLN A 93 2.23 -17.33 -4.23
N ALA A 94 2.69 -18.57 -4.04
CA ALA A 94 1.84 -19.75 -4.02
C ALA A 94 0.80 -19.72 -2.87
N LEU A 95 1.16 -19.13 -1.73
CA LEU A 95 0.32 -19.03 -0.54
C LEU A 95 -0.62 -17.82 -0.54
N SER A 96 -0.50 -16.91 -1.51
CA SER A 96 -1.40 -15.75 -1.63
C SER A 96 -2.64 -16.08 -2.45
N HIS A 97 -3.80 -15.55 -2.05
CA HIS A 97 -5.09 -15.78 -2.71
C HIS A 97 -5.48 -14.69 -3.73
N GLY A 98 -4.59 -13.73 -4.00
CA GLY A 98 -4.88 -12.57 -4.85
C GLY A 98 -5.89 -11.61 -4.21
N VAL A 99 -6.42 -10.70 -5.03
CA VAL A 99 -7.44 -9.74 -4.60
C VAL A 99 -8.79 -10.46 -4.47
N ARG A 100 -9.48 -10.26 -3.33
CA ARG A 100 -10.75 -10.91 -3.02
C ARG A 100 -11.90 -9.91 -3.13
N ALA A 101 -13.06 -10.38 -3.61
CA ALA A 101 -14.30 -9.62 -3.53
C ALA A 101 -14.69 -9.34 -2.08
N VAL A 102 -15.34 -8.20 -1.85
CA VAL A 102 -15.95 -7.88 -0.57
C VAL A 102 -17.21 -8.73 -0.40
N ASP A 103 -17.39 -9.33 0.78
CA ASP A 103 -18.55 -10.18 1.06
C ASP A 103 -19.85 -9.39 0.89
N GLY A 104 -20.81 -9.96 0.13
CA GLY A 104 -22.10 -9.33 -0.15
C GLY A 104 -22.09 -8.21 -1.20
N ALA A 105 -20.92 -7.89 -1.78
CA ALA A 105 -20.84 -6.94 -2.89
C ALA A 105 -21.43 -7.53 -4.18
N PRO A 106 -21.95 -6.68 -5.10
CA PRO A 106 -22.37 -7.12 -6.42
C PRO A 106 -21.23 -7.83 -7.17
N PRO A 107 -21.52 -8.87 -7.99
CA PRO A 107 -20.50 -9.62 -8.72
C PRO A 107 -19.56 -8.75 -9.58
N GLU A 108 -20.06 -7.62 -10.09
CA GLU A 108 -19.33 -6.66 -10.91
C GLU A 108 -18.38 -5.75 -10.11
N ALA A 109 -18.55 -5.63 -8.79
CA ALA A 109 -17.80 -4.67 -7.98
C ALA A 109 -16.29 -4.95 -7.99
N LEU A 110 -15.89 -6.22 -7.94
CA LEU A 110 -14.48 -6.60 -8.04
C LEU A 110 -13.90 -6.27 -9.42
N ALA A 111 -14.65 -6.54 -10.48
CA ALA A 111 -14.20 -6.25 -11.84
C ALA A 111 -14.04 -4.74 -12.07
N GLN A 112 -14.95 -3.93 -11.53
CA GLN A 112 -14.85 -2.48 -11.59
C GLN A 112 -13.64 -1.97 -10.79
N ALA A 113 -13.44 -2.45 -9.56
CA ALA A 113 -12.28 -2.07 -8.75
C ALA A 113 -10.95 -2.39 -9.44
N VAL A 114 -10.85 -3.56 -10.09
CA VAL A 114 -9.68 -3.93 -10.91
C VAL A 114 -9.53 -3.02 -12.13
N ALA A 115 -10.63 -2.63 -12.78
CA ALA A 115 -10.59 -1.71 -13.91
C ALA A 115 -10.14 -0.31 -13.51
N ASP A 116 -10.52 0.17 -12.32
CA ASP A 116 -10.15 1.48 -11.79
C ASP A 116 -8.63 1.61 -11.59
N HIS A 117 -7.92 0.48 -11.39
CA HIS A 117 -6.46 0.46 -11.30
C HIS A 117 -5.74 0.72 -12.63
N ALA A 118 -6.45 0.80 -13.77
CA ALA A 118 -5.83 1.05 -15.07
C ALA A 118 -5.04 2.37 -15.14
N ALA A 119 -5.37 3.33 -14.27
CA ALA A 119 -4.68 4.62 -14.15
C ALA A 119 -3.54 4.62 -13.10
N ASN A 120 -3.26 3.49 -12.45
CA ASN A 120 -2.19 3.42 -11.45
C ASN A 120 -0.82 3.69 -12.07
N ALA A 121 -0.03 4.49 -11.36
CA ALA A 121 1.33 4.84 -11.75
C ALA A 121 2.25 3.61 -11.79
N ASN A 122 3.15 3.58 -12.78
CA ASN A 122 4.25 2.62 -12.82
C ASN A 122 5.52 3.29 -12.28
N VAL A 123 5.89 2.94 -11.04
CA VAL A 123 7.02 3.55 -10.34
C VAL A 123 8.36 3.42 -11.09
N HIS A 124 8.54 2.37 -11.89
CA HIS A 124 9.77 2.18 -12.65
C HIS A 124 9.80 3.10 -13.87
N ALA A 125 8.67 3.19 -14.59
CA ALA A 125 8.54 4.10 -15.72
C ALA A 125 8.70 5.57 -15.28
N GLU A 126 8.13 5.94 -14.12
CA GLU A 126 8.31 7.28 -13.56
C GLU A 126 9.76 7.54 -13.15
N ALA A 127 10.44 6.58 -12.53
CA ALA A 127 11.85 6.72 -12.19
C ALA A 127 12.73 6.93 -13.44
N LEU A 128 12.45 6.23 -14.54
CA LEU A 128 13.19 6.40 -15.81
C LEU A 128 12.97 7.77 -16.48
N ALA A 129 11.95 8.52 -16.06
CA ALA A 129 11.60 9.83 -16.63
C ALA A 129 12.23 11.03 -15.88
N LEU A 130 12.94 10.77 -14.78
CA LEU A 130 13.65 11.77 -13.96
C LEU A 130 15.05 12.04 -14.50
#